data_AF-A0A536IHT1-F1
#
_entry.id   AF-A0A536IHT1-F1
#
_cell.length_a   1.000
_cell.length_b   1.000
_cell.length_c   1.000
_cell.angle_alpha   90.00
_cell.angle_beta   90.00
_cell.angle_gamma   90.00
#
_symmetry.space_group_name_H-M   'P 1'
#
loop_
_entity.id
_entity.type
_entity.pdbx_description
1 polymer ?
#
loop_
_entity_poly.entity_id
_entity_poly.type
_entity_poly.pdbx_seq_one_letter_code
_entity_poly.pdbx_strand_id
1 'polypeptide(L)' 'MNGGIYVLEPKLGRLVPADTRFDMDQLIRAALAQGFRVGCFPIHEFWADIGEPADLKQASTTYDRRATDPKT' A
#
# COMPACT_ATOMS: atom_id res chain seq x y z
N MET A 1 3.73 0.13 8.68
CA MET A 1 2.95 -0.70 7.73
C MET A 1 2.75 0.12 6.47
N ASN A 2 2.91 -0.46 5.28
CA ASN A 2 2.57 0.17 4.01
C ASN A 2 1.10 -0.15 3.67
N GLY A 3 0.40 0.74 2.97
CA GLY A 3 -1.01 0.54 2.61
C GLY A 3 -1.23 -0.11 1.24
N GLY A 4 -0.15 -0.59 0.58
CA GLY A 4 -0.21 -1.12 -0.78
C GLY A 4 -0.55 -0.11 -1.88
N ILE A 5 -0.65 1.18 -1.55
CA ILE A 5 -0.99 2.28 -2.49
C ILE A 5 0.25 3.16 -2.67
N TYR A 6 0.60 3.43 -3.93
CA TYR A 6 1.81 4.17 -4.28
C TYR A 6 1.51 5.18 -5.38
N VAL A 7 2.13 6.36 -5.27
CA VAL A 7 2.18 7.36 -6.35
C VAL A 7 3.63 7.47 -6.77
N LEU A 8 3.92 7.17 -8.04
CA LEU A 8 5.28 7.08 -8.56
C LEU A 8 5.49 8.05 -9.72
N GLU A 9 6.65 8.68 -9.73
CA GLU A 9 7.19 9.36 -10.90
C GLU A 9 7.54 8.32 -11.98
N PRO A 10 7.10 8.47 -13.25
CA PRO A 10 7.33 7.46 -14.30
C PRO A 10 8.80 7.07 -14.49
N LYS A 11 9.73 8.01 -14.24
CA LYS A 11 11.18 7.77 -14.33
C LYS A 11 11.69 6.70 -13.36
N LEU A 12 10.98 6.44 -12.24
CA LEU A 12 11.34 5.38 -11.30
C LEU A 12 11.16 3.98 -11.89
N GLY A 13 10.34 3.83 -12.94
CA GLY A 13 10.22 2.56 -13.66
C GLY A 13 11.54 2.08 -14.27
N ARG A 14 12.50 2.97 -14.51
CA ARG A 14 13.86 2.62 -15.00
C ARG A 14 14.70 1.89 -13.95
N LEU A 15 14.28 1.91 -12.68
CA LEU A 15 14.94 1.18 -11.60
C LEU A 15 14.51 -0.28 -11.52
N VAL A 16 13.43 -0.65 -12.22
CA VAL A 16 12.92 -2.02 -12.23
C VAL A 16 13.73 -2.86 -13.23
N PRO A 17 14.47 -3.89 -12.78
CA PRO A 17 15.25 -4.75 -13.65
C PRO A 17 14.34 -5.63 -14.52
N ALA A 18 14.80 -5.93 -15.73
CA ALA A 18 14.15 -6.91 -16.59
C ALA A 18 14.33 -8.33 -16.04
N ASP A 19 13.35 -9.20 -16.32
CA ASP A 19 13.39 -10.65 -16.09
C ASP A 19 13.76 -11.09 -14.67
N THR A 20 13.54 -10.21 -13.68
CA THR A 20 13.87 -10.46 -12.29
C THR A 20 12.68 -10.08 -11.42
N ARG A 21 12.36 -10.94 -10.45
CA ARG A 21 11.36 -10.59 -9.43
C ARG A 21 11.84 -9.36 -8.67
N PHE A 22 11.06 -8.28 -8.76
CA PHE A 22 11.35 -7.00 -8.12
C PHE A 22 10.06 -6.41 -7.56
N ASP A 23 10.02 -6.16 -6.25
CA ASP A 23 8.84 -5.68 -5.54
C ASP A 23 8.93 -4.19 -5.15
N MET A 24 7.86 -3.69 -4.53
CA MET A 24 7.73 -2.28 -4.16
C MET A 24 8.70 -1.85 -3.06
N ASP A 25 9.02 -2.74 -2.12
CA ASP A 25 9.98 -2.45 -1.06
C ASP A 25 11.39 -2.32 -1.66
N GLN A 26 11.72 -3.18 -2.63
CA GLN A 26 12.96 -3.09 -3.39
C GLN A 26 13.03 -1.80 -4.22
N LEU A 27 11.93 -1.39 -4.88
CA LEU A 27 11.87 -0.14 -5.64
C LEU A 27 12.10 1.08 -4.75
N ILE A 28 11.46 1.13 -3.58
CA ILE A 28 11.62 2.23 -2.62
C ILE A 28 13.07 2.31 -2.14
N ARG A 29 13.68 1.16 -1.79
CA ARG A 29 15.09 1.10 -1.36
C ARG A 29 16.04 1.53 -2.48
N ALA A 30 15.81 1.09 -3.71
CA ALA A 30 16.62 1.49 -4.86
C ALA A 30 16.50 3.01 -5.14
N ALA A 31 15.29 3.57 -5.04
CA ALA A 31 15.06 5.00 -5.20
C ALA A 31 15.80 5.82 -4.13
N LEU A 32 15.70 5.41 -2.85
CA LEU A 32 16.43 6.04 -1.76
C LEU A 32 17.96 5.96 -1.96
N ALA A 33 18.47 4.79 -2.37
CA ALA A 33 19.90 4.59 -2.63
C ALA A 33 20.44 5.49 -3.76
N GLN A 34 19.61 5.84 -4.74
CA GLN A 34 19.95 6.79 -5.80
C GLN A 34 19.66 8.26 -5.46
N GLY A 35 19.29 8.56 -4.20
CA GLY A 35 19.06 9.92 -3.72
C GLY A 35 17.71 10.52 -4.14
N PHE A 36 16.77 9.72 -4.65
CA PHE A 36 15.42 10.19 -4.88
C PHE A 36 14.71 10.44 -3.54
N ARG A 37 13.78 11.41 -3.54
CA ARG A 37 12.94 11.68 -2.38
C ARG A 37 11.80 10.67 -2.34
N VAL A 38 11.59 10.07 -1.17
CA VAL A 38 10.43 9.23 -0.88
C VAL A 38 9.69 9.85 0.29
N GLY A 39 8.38 10.02 0.14
CA GLY A 39 7.49 10.52 1.19
C GLY A 39 6.44 9.48 1.55
N CYS A 40 5.83 9.65 2.73
CA CYS A 40 4.72 8.84 3.19
C CYS A 40 3.51 9.75 3.43
N PHE A 41 2.32 9.28 3.06
CA PHE A 41 1.07 9.94 3.37
C PHE A 41 0.28 9.08 4.36
N PRO A 42 -0.11 9.61 5.54
CA PRO A 42 -0.88 8.84 6.51
C PRO A 42 -2.31 8.66 6.01
N ILE A 43 -2.83 7.44 6.07
CA ILE A 43 -4.24 7.12 5.85
C ILE A 43 -4.87 6.91 7.24
N HIS A 44 -5.92 7.66 7.54
CA HIS A 44 -6.62 7.57 8.83
C HIS A 44 -7.93 6.78 8.72
N GLU A 45 -8.41 6.62 7.49
CA GLU A 45 -9.63 5.92 7.15
C GLU A 45 -9.47 4.41 7.31
N PHE A 46 -10.60 3.70 7.23
CA PHE A 46 -10.58 2.23 7.24
C PHE A 46 -9.76 1.71 6.06
N TRP A 47 -8.79 0.86 6.35
CA TRP A 47 -8.05 0.09 5.38
C TRP A 47 -7.90 -1.34 5.89
N ALA A 48 -8.07 -2.31 5.00
CA ALA A 48 -7.92 -3.73 5.30
C ALA A 48 -7.19 -4.41 4.14
N ASP A 49 -6.15 -5.16 4.46
CA ASP A 49 -5.50 -6.08 3.55
C ASP A 49 -6.31 -7.39 3.50
N ILE A 50 -6.59 -7.91 2.31
CA ILE A 50 -7.41 -9.12 2.12
C ILE A 50 -6.57 -10.13 1.33
N GLY A 51 -5.90 -11.03 2.05
CA GLY A 51 -5.09 -12.09 1.45
C GLY A 51 -5.78 -13.46 1.47
N GLU A 52 -6.62 -13.70 2.46
CA GLU A 52 -7.32 -14.97 2.68
C GLU A 52 -8.84 -14.78 2.89
N PRO A 53 -9.66 -15.85 2.72
CA PRO A 53 -11.11 -15.76 2.93
C PRO A 53 -11.51 -15.29 4.34
N ALA A 54 -10.69 -15.57 5.35
CA ALA A 54 -10.92 -15.10 6.73
C ALA A 54 -10.78 -13.58 6.84
N ASP A 55 -9.82 -12.98 6.13
CA ASP A 55 -9.59 -11.53 6.10
C ASP A 55 -10.80 -10.80 5.52
N LEU A 56 -11.37 -11.34 4.45
CA LEU A 56 -12.59 -10.79 3.83
C LEU A 56 -13.75 -10.79 4.83
N LYS A 57 -13.97 -11.89 5.54
CA LYS A 57 -15.05 -11.98 6.55
C LYS A 57 -14.87 -10.95 7.67
N GLN A 58 -13.63 -10.77 8.13
CA GLN A 58 -13.29 -9.77 9.14
C GLN A 58 -13.46 -8.34 8.62
N ALA A 59 -13.04 -8.07 7.39
CA ALA A 59 -13.18 -6.77 6.75
C ALA A 59 -14.65 -6.39 6.59
N SER A 60 -15.51 -7.30 6.11
CA SER A 60 -16.95 -7.07 5.99
C SER A 60 -17.61 -6.79 7.34
N THR A 61 -17.31 -7.61 8.35
CA THR A 61 -17.83 -7.38 9.71
C THR A 61 -17.44 -6.01 10.25
N THR A 62 -16.19 -5.58 9.99
CA THR A 62 -15.69 -4.28 10.43
C THR A 62 -16.33 -3.13 9.66
N TYR A 63 -16.54 -3.30 8.36
CA TYR A 63 -17.22 -2.34 7.49
C TYR A 63 -18.67 -2.14 7.92
N ASP A 64 -19.43 -3.23 8.10
CA ASP A 64 -20.84 -3.18 8.51
C ASP A 64 -21.00 -2.45 9.85
N ARG A 65 -20.14 -2.75 10.83
CA ARG A 65 -20.14 -2.06 12.12
C ARG A 65 -19.92 -0.55 11.98
N ARG A 66 -18.99 -0.13 11.11
CA ARG A 66 -18.71 1.30 10.86
C ARG A 66 -19.86 1.98 10.10
N ALA A 67 -20.51 1.28 9.18
CA ALA A 67 -21.65 1.81 8.41
C ALA A 67 -22.90 2.05 9.29
N THR A 68 -23.04 1.31 10.39
CA THR A 68 -24.18 1.44 11.33
C THR A 68 -23.95 2.42 12.48
N ASP A 69 -22.76 3.02 12.62
CA ASP A 69 -22.44 3.98 13.68
C ASP A 69 -22.66 5.43 13.18
N PRO A 70 -23.68 6.16 13.64
CA PRO A 70 -24.06 7.48 13.10
C PRO A 70 -23.12 8.63 13.49
N LYS A 71 -21.93 8.36 14.05
CA LYS A 71 -20.94 9.37 14.48
C LYS A 71 -19.60 9.31 13.71
N THR A 72 -19.62 8.90 12.45
CA THR A 72 -18.51 9.20 11.51
C THR A 72 -18.97 10.22 10.47
#